data_AF-A0AAD3HQY3-F1
#
_entry.id   AF-A0AAD3HQY3-F1
#
_cell.length_a   1.000
_cell.length_b   1.000
_cell.length_c   1.000
_cell.angle_alpha   90.00
_cell.angle_beta   90.00
_cell.angle_gamma   90.00
#
_symmetry.space_group_name_H-M   'P 1'
#
loop_
_entity.id
_entity.type
_entity.pdbx_description
1 polymer ?
#
loop_
_entity_poly.entity_id
_entity_poly.type
_entity_poly.pdbx_seq_one_letter_code
_entity_poly.pdbx_strand_id
1 'polypeptide(L)'
;MQLSRCTLRAPKRGAFGHRRPARSTRCVVVASTRQDVLLRSLSEAAEVSVMVVDGTQFVAEAQRRHRLAPTATGVLGRALLGAMMMGAFRKEEEQVQVVFQGDGPAGSVLAIADTRGNVRGKIDNPAVDPPLRPDGKLDVGAAVGKGVLAVVRSHPLQPQPYTGLVPIVSGEVAEDLASYLVDSEQTNSALGLGVSLDRECRVKSAGGWMIQVLPFCSEETLARVEANLQALPPISTLLNEGSSAADITARILEGLGVAPDAESIVPTYGPCDEETIKGRMLRVLASLGKEEVADIIRTEGKLEVTCDLCAQTYLFAQQEVDSYIDSGRDTASDFFPEDDCNDDDEEEVAEGQPAEAAAVAE
;
A
#
# COMPACT_ATOMS: atom_id res chain seq x y z
N MET A 1 31.39 0.88 47.08
CA MET A 1 31.72 0.03 48.25
C MET A 1 30.99 -1.29 48.08
N GLN A 2 31.76 -2.39 48.07
CA GLN A 2 31.36 -3.79 48.26
C GLN A 2 30.38 -4.48 47.27
N LEU A 3 31.03 -5.20 46.36
CA LEU A 3 30.64 -6.48 45.78
C LEU A 3 30.17 -7.49 46.84
N SER A 4 29.22 -8.36 46.49
CA SER A 4 29.08 -9.67 47.12
C SER A 4 28.70 -10.74 46.09
N ARG A 5 29.68 -11.60 45.81
CA ARG A 5 29.59 -12.84 45.03
C ARG A 5 28.80 -13.88 45.83
N CYS A 6 27.89 -14.60 45.18
CA CYS A 6 27.34 -15.84 45.71
C CYS A 6 27.92 -17.01 44.91
N THR A 7 28.82 -17.77 45.53
CA THR A 7 29.33 -19.07 45.07
C THR A 7 28.90 -20.11 46.07
N LEU A 8 28.36 -21.26 45.62
CA LEU A 8 28.45 -22.60 46.22
C LEU A 8 27.76 -23.59 45.25
N ARG A 9 28.49 -24.42 44.49
CA ARG A 9 29.05 -25.76 44.77
C ARG A 9 28.06 -26.91 44.46
N ALA A 10 28.46 -27.75 43.50
CA ALA A 10 27.75 -28.92 42.98
C ALA A 10 27.85 -30.16 43.90
N PRO A 11 26.92 -31.13 43.77
CA PRO A 11 27.16 -32.53 44.16
C PRO A 11 27.45 -33.43 42.95
N LYS A 12 28.22 -34.49 43.21
CA LYS A 12 28.73 -35.46 42.22
C LYS A 12 27.69 -36.52 41.81
N ARG A 13 27.75 -36.83 40.51
CA ARG A 13 27.37 -38.02 39.72
C ARG A 13 26.71 -39.22 40.43
N GLY A 14 25.55 -39.61 39.89
CA GLY A 14 25.04 -40.98 39.82
C GLY A 14 24.32 -41.16 38.47
N ALA A 15 24.83 -42.06 37.63
CA ALA A 15 24.34 -42.32 36.29
C ALA A 15 23.10 -43.24 36.33
N PHE A 16 22.05 -42.92 35.58
CA PHE A 16 21.16 -43.90 34.94
C PHE A 16 20.38 -43.19 33.82
N GLY A 17 20.45 -43.74 32.61
CA GLY A 17 19.98 -43.10 31.39
C GLY A 17 18.47 -43.20 31.21
N HIS A 18 17.85 -42.06 30.88
CA HIS A 18 16.63 -42.02 30.07
C HIS A 18 16.78 -40.86 29.08
N ARG A 19 16.82 -41.20 27.79
CA ARG A 19 16.76 -40.26 26.67
C ARG A 19 15.46 -39.47 26.80
N ARG A 20 15.53 -38.18 27.12
CA ARG A 20 14.40 -37.26 26.95
C ARG A 20 14.22 -37.03 25.45
N PRO A 21 13.03 -37.22 24.87
CA PRO A 21 12.82 -36.84 23.49
C PRO A 21 12.93 -35.32 23.41
N ALA A 22 13.69 -34.82 22.44
CA ALA A 22 13.69 -33.42 22.07
C ALA A 22 12.24 -33.03 21.74
N ARG A 23 11.64 -32.17 22.58
CA ARG A 23 10.39 -31.49 22.21
C ARG A 23 10.75 -30.52 21.09
N SER A 24 10.61 -31.01 19.86
CA SER A 24 10.41 -30.19 18.68
C SER A 24 9.21 -29.30 18.97
N THR A 25 9.48 -28.05 19.35
CA THR A 25 8.46 -27.00 19.37
C THR A 25 8.14 -26.74 17.90
N ARG A 26 7.24 -27.56 17.33
CA ARG A 26 6.57 -27.20 16.09
C ARG A 26 5.88 -25.88 16.37
N CYS A 27 6.41 -24.83 15.77
CA CYS A 27 5.76 -23.53 15.68
C CYS A 27 4.49 -23.79 14.87
N VAL A 28 3.38 -24.06 15.56
CA VAL A 28 2.07 -24.05 14.95
C VAL A 28 1.80 -22.58 14.67
N VAL A 29 2.02 -22.18 13.41
CA VAL A 29 1.49 -20.93 12.89
C VAL A 29 -0.01 -21.04 13.07
N VAL A 30 -0.56 -20.35 14.07
CA VAL A 30 -2.01 -20.19 14.22
C VAL A 30 -2.41 -19.27 13.08
N ALA A 31 -2.65 -19.85 11.90
CA ALA A 31 -3.27 -19.14 10.80
C ALA A 31 -4.65 -18.73 11.29
N SER A 32 -4.83 -17.42 11.52
CA SER A 32 -6.16 -16.86 11.71
C SER A 32 -6.96 -17.25 10.46
N THR A 33 -8.08 -17.95 10.64
CA THR A 33 -9.00 -18.39 9.57
C THR A 33 -9.82 -17.22 9.00
N ARG A 34 -9.30 -16.00 9.12
CA ARG A 34 -9.97 -14.76 8.75
C ARG A 34 -9.51 -14.39 7.35
N GLN A 35 -10.48 -14.35 6.43
CA GLN A 35 -10.25 -13.93 5.05
C GLN A 35 -10.34 -12.41 4.97
N ASP A 36 -9.41 -11.81 4.22
CA ASP A 36 -9.44 -10.37 3.96
C ASP A 36 -10.68 -10.02 3.12
N VAL A 37 -11.29 -8.89 3.43
CA VAL A 37 -12.49 -8.40 2.75
C VAL A 37 -12.50 -6.89 2.77
N LEU A 38 -12.82 -6.30 1.62
CA LEU A 38 -13.23 -4.91 1.51
C LEU A 38 -14.72 -4.90 1.20
N LEU A 39 -15.51 -4.31 2.09
CA LEU A 39 -16.95 -4.15 1.95
C LEU A 39 -17.27 -2.68 1.68
N ARG A 40 -18.04 -2.41 0.64
CA ARG A 40 -18.63 -1.10 0.35
C ARG A 40 -20.13 -1.17 0.54
N SER A 41 -20.68 -0.18 1.22
CA SER A 41 -22.11 -0.08 1.49
C SER A 41 -22.55 1.38 1.45
N LEU A 42 -23.84 1.60 1.22
CA LEU A 42 -24.47 2.91 1.30
C LEU A 42 -25.38 2.96 2.53
N SER A 43 -25.57 4.15 3.10
CA SER A 43 -26.71 4.42 3.98
C SER A 43 -28.02 4.13 3.26
N GLU A 44 -29.10 3.79 3.97
CA GLU A 44 -30.41 3.50 3.35
C GLU A 44 -30.93 4.66 2.47
N ALA A 45 -30.68 5.90 2.88
CA ALA A 45 -31.04 7.10 2.13
C ALA A 45 -30.07 7.46 0.98
N ALA A 46 -29.01 6.66 0.75
CA ALA A 46 -27.93 6.92 -0.22
C ALA A 46 -27.26 8.30 -0.06
N GLU A 47 -27.18 8.81 1.16
CA GLU A 47 -26.52 10.08 1.50
C GLU A 47 -25.05 9.91 1.89
N VAL A 48 -24.65 8.70 2.31
CA VAL A 48 -23.29 8.40 2.76
C VAL A 48 -22.82 7.05 2.20
N SER A 49 -21.61 7.02 1.67
CA SER A 49 -20.90 5.80 1.27
C SER A 49 -19.90 5.40 2.33
N VAL A 50 -19.90 4.13 2.73
CA VAL A 50 -19.01 3.56 3.75
C VAL A 50 -18.26 2.40 3.14
N MET A 51 -16.94 2.43 3.24
CA MET A 51 -16.07 1.30 2.95
C MET A 51 -15.40 0.83 4.23
N VAL A 52 -15.33 -0.48 4.43
CA VAL A 52 -14.61 -1.11 5.54
C VAL A 52 -13.73 -2.22 5.01
N VAL A 53 -12.45 -2.20 5.36
CA VAL A 53 -11.48 -3.22 4.99
C VAL A 53 -10.97 -3.96 6.22
N ASP A 54 -11.01 -5.28 6.15
CA ASP A 54 -10.16 -6.17 6.93
C ASP A 54 -9.05 -6.67 6.00
N GLY A 55 -7.83 -6.20 6.25
CA GLY A 55 -6.65 -6.44 5.44
C GLY A 55 -5.56 -7.17 6.20
N THR A 56 -5.94 -7.92 7.22
CA THR A 56 -5.01 -8.50 8.17
C THR A 56 -3.98 -9.41 7.48
N GLN A 57 -4.40 -10.24 6.54
CA GLN A 57 -3.51 -11.20 5.87
C GLN A 57 -2.58 -10.50 4.88
N PHE A 58 -3.10 -9.59 4.07
CA PHE A 58 -2.32 -8.92 3.04
C PHE A 58 -1.27 -7.98 3.65
N VAL A 59 -1.58 -7.32 4.79
CA VAL A 59 -0.60 -6.53 5.54
C VAL A 59 0.43 -7.43 6.24
N ALA A 60 0.01 -8.57 6.80
CA ALA A 60 0.93 -9.56 7.37
C ALA A 60 1.90 -10.12 6.31
N GLU A 61 1.41 -10.33 5.09
CA GLU A 61 2.22 -10.77 3.98
C GLU A 61 3.24 -9.70 3.56
N ALA A 62 2.82 -8.43 3.46
CA ALA A 62 3.72 -7.31 3.21
C ALA A 62 4.83 -7.22 4.28
N GLN A 63 4.45 -7.34 5.56
CA GLN A 63 5.40 -7.38 6.68
C GLN A 63 6.44 -8.48 6.49
N ARG A 64 6.00 -9.70 6.16
CA ARG A 64 6.87 -10.86 5.99
C ARG A 64 7.81 -10.70 4.81
N ARG A 65 7.30 -10.27 3.65
CA ARG A 65 8.10 -10.15 2.41
C ARG A 65 9.15 -9.05 2.52
N HIS A 66 8.78 -7.89 3.05
CA HIS A 66 9.69 -6.75 3.22
C HIS A 66 10.53 -6.80 4.50
N ARG A 67 10.30 -7.78 5.39
CA ARG A 67 10.96 -7.92 6.70
C ARG A 67 10.83 -6.64 7.54
N LEU A 68 9.62 -6.11 7.59
CA LEU A 68 9.35 -4.82 8.20
C LEU A 68 9.51 -4.87 9.72
N ALA A 69 10.15 -3.85 10.27
CA ALA A 69 10.11 -3.54 11.69
C ALA A 69 8.68 -3.15 12.13
N PRO A 70 8.39 -3.10 13.45
CA PRO A 70 7.06 -2.81 13.97
C PRO A 70 6.46 -1.50 13.43
N THR A 71 7.17 -0.38 13.56
CA THR A 71 6.66 0.91 13.08
C THR A 71 6.61 0.95 11.54
N ALA A 72 7.60 0.39 10.84
CA ALA A 72 7.57 0.23 9.38
C ALA A 72 6.32 -0.53 8.89
N THR A 73 5.89 -1.55 9.64
CA THR A 73 4.66 -2.31 9.38
C THR A 73 3.42 -1.43 9.55
N GLY A 74 3.40 -0.60 10.59
CA GLY A 74 2.33 0.37 10.80
C GLY A 74 2.23 1.40 9.66
N VAL A 75 3.37 1.92 9.21
CA VAL A 75 3.45 2.89 8.11
C VAL A 75 2.99 2.27 6.78
N LEU A 76 3.65 1.20 6.31
CA LEU A 76 3.32 0.59 5.03
C LEU A 76 1.92 -0.04 5.06
N GLY A 77 1.54 -0.69 6.17
CA GLY A 77 0.22 -1.30 6.30
C GLY A 77 -0.91 -0.29 6.16
N ARG A 78 -0.81 0.88 6.79
CA ARG A 78 -1.79 1.96 6.62
C ARG A 78 -1.80 2.49 5.20
N ALA A 79 -0.64 2.69 4.58
CA ALA A 79 -0.57 3.16 3.19
C ALA A 79 -1.24 2.18 2.21
N LEU A 80 -1.01 0.87 2.37
CA LEU A 80 -1.65 -0.19 1.56
C LEU A 80 -3.18 -0.19 1.76
N LEU A 81 -3.65 -0.13 3.00
CA LEU A 81 -5.08 -0.07 3.33
C LEU A 81 -5.75 1.18 2.74
N GLY A 82 -5.09 2.34 2.84
CA GLY A 82 -5.57 3.60 2.27
C GLY A 82 -5.66 3.56 0.75
N ALA A 83 -4.57 3.13 0.07
CA ALA A 83 -4.56 2.99 -1.38
C ALA A 83 -5.66 2.01 -1.86
N MET A 84 -5.83 0.89 -1.15
CA MET A 84 -6.89 -0.09 -1.43
C MET A 84 -8.28 0.55 -1.39
N MET A 85 -8.61 1.30 -0.33
CA MET A 85 -9.92 1.96 -0.24
C MET A 85 -10.11 3.07 -1.28
N MET A 86 -9.04 3.80 -1.66
CA MET A 86 -9.12 4.85 -2.68
C MET A 86 -9.27 4.33 -4.11
N GLY A 87 -8.65 3.18 -4.41
CA GLY A 87 -8.68 2.55 -5.74
C GLY A 87 -9.87 1.61 -5.95
N ALA A 88 -10.45 1.07 -4.88
CA ALA A 88 -11.56 0.15 -4.99
C ALA A 88 -12.81 0.78 -5.61
N PHE A 89 -13.56 -0.03 -6.37
CA PHE A 89 -14.88 0.32 -6.90
C PHE A 89 -14.91 1.57 -7.80
N ARG A 90 -13.74 2.04 -8.24
CA ARG A 90 -13.63 2.97 -9.38
C ARG A 90 -13.93 2.22 -10.67
N LYS A 91 -14.35 2.96 -11.71
CA LYS A 91 -14.69 2.39 -13.02
C LYS A 91 -13.43 2.17 -13.86
N GLU A 92 -13.59 1.41 -14.95
CA GLU A 92 -12.65 1.44 -16.08
C GLU A 92 -11.20 1.01 -15.76
N GLU A 93 -11.01 0.11 -14.79
CA GLU A 93 -9.70 -0.46 -14.42
C GLU A 93 -8.64 0.59 -14.00
N GLU A 94 -9.10 1.68 -13.38
CA GLU A 94 -8.22 2.70 -12.80
C GLU A 94 -7.24 2.12 -11.75
N GLN A 95 -6.02 2.66 -11.74
CA GLN A 95 -5.00 2.37 -10.72
C GLN A 95 -4.69 3.63 -9.92
N VAL A 96 -4.66 3.48 -8.60
CA VAL A 96 -4.25 4.53 -7.67
C VAL A 96 -2.89 4.20 -7.08
N GLN A 97 -1.98 5.16 -7.13
CA GLN A 97 -0.68 5.12 -6.50
C GLN A 97 -0.59 6.25 -5.48
N VAL A 98 -0.32 5.89 -4.23
CA VAL A 98 -0.11 6.80 -3.10
C VAL A 98 1.36 6.80 -2.77
N VAL A 99 2.00 7.96 -2.72
CA VAL A 99 3.41 8.14 -2.39
C VAL A 99 3.54 9.20 -1.30
N PHE A 100 4.00 8.77 -0.12
CA PHE A 100 4.44 9.67 0.93
C PHE A 100 5.94 9.92 0.76
N GLN A 101 6.31 11.15 0.50
CA GLN A 101 7.70 11.62 0.49
C GLN A 101 7.92 12.46 1.73
N GLY A 102 8.25 11.78 2.83
CA GLY A 102 8.51 12.40 4.11
C GLY A 102 10.00 12.58 4.41
N ASP A 103 10.32 13.54 5.29
CA ASP A 103 11.66 13.79 5.83
C ASP A 103 11.99 12.90 7.05
N GLY A 104 11.06 12.03 7.44
CA GLY A 104 11.25 11.07 8.52
C GLY A 104 12.13 9.87 8.12
N PRO A 105 12.56 9.06 9.11
CA PRO A 105 13.45 7.93 8.90
C PRO A 105 12.85 6.79 8.05
N ALA A 106 11.55 6.81 7.74
CA ALA A 106 10.91 5.87 6.81
C ALA A 106 11.34 6.12 5.35
N GLY A 107 11.72 7.35 5.01
CA GLY A 107 11.95 7.78 3.62
C GLY A 107 10.65 7.79 2.82
N SER A 108 10.72 7.37 1.56
CA SER A 108 9.55 7.23 0.70
C SER A 108 8.72 6.00 1.06
N VAL A 109 7.41 6.17 1.11
CA VAL A 109 6.44 5.08 1.27
C VAL A 109 5.51 5.11 0.07
N LEU A 110 5.44 4.01 -0.66
CA LEU A 110 4.65 3.90 -1.88
C LEU A 110 3.68 2.73 -1.75
N ALA A 111 2.41 2.96 -2.05
CA ALA A 111 1.37 1.94 -2.14
C ALA A 111 0.60 2.11 -3.46
N ILE A 112 0.29 1.00 -4.13
CA ILE A 112 -0.47 0.95 -5.37
C ILE A 112 -1.62 -0.02 -5.19
N ALA A 113 -2.81 0.38 -5.60
CA ALA A 113 -4.00 -0.47 -5.64
C ALA A 113 -4.74 -0.33 -6.98
N ASP A 114 -5.42 -1.39 -7.39
CA ASP A 114 -6.31 -1.39 -8.55
C ASP A 114 -7.77 -1.69 -8.16
N THR A 115 -8.68 -1.55 -9.13
CA THR A 115 -10.12 -1.80 -8.93
C THR A 115 -10.47 -3.25 -8.58
N ARG A 116 -9.54 -4.20 -8.78
CA ARG A 116 -9.77 -5.64 -8.59
C ARG A 116 -9.38 -6.14 -7.20
N GLY A 117 -8.81 -5.28 -6.36
CA GLY A 117 -8.37 -5.68 -5.02
C GLY A 117 -6.89 -6.01 -4.91
N ASN A 118 -6.10 -5.85 -5.98
CA ASN A 118 -4.67 -6.11 -5.88
C ASN A 118 -3.97 -4.89 -5.29
N VAL A 119 -3.18 -5.13 -4.24
CA VAL A 119 -2.40 -4.09 -3.57
C VAL A 119 -0.93 -4.49 -3.48
N ARG A 120 -0.04 -3.52 -3.65
CA ARG A 120 1.41 -3.68 -3.53
C ARG A 120 2.05 -2.38 -3.06
N GLY A 121 3.26 -2.44 -2.51
CA GLY A 121 3.89 -1.24 -2.01
C GLY A 121 5.20 -1.49 -1.30
N LYS A 122 6.01 -0.44 -1.20
CA LYS A 122 7.33 -0.47 -0.61
C LYS A 122 7.54 0.70 0.34
N ILE A 123 8.54 0.54 1.19
CA ILE A 123 9.07 1.56 2.09
C ILE A 123 10.59 1.57 1.92
N ASP A 124 11.19 2.74 1.85
CA ASP A 124 12.64 2.86 1.63
C ASP A 124 13.45 2.29 2.79
N ASN A 125 13.02 2.56 4.03
CA ASN A 125 13.63 1.99 5.23
C ASN A 125 12.71 0.96 5.90
N PRO A 126 12.79 -0.34 5.56
CA PRO A 126 11.98 -1.37 6.20
C PRO A 126 12.35 -1.60 7.68
N ALA A 127 13.50 -1.12 8.13
CA ALA A 127 13.98 -1.27 9.51
C ALA A 127 13.58 -0.09 10.42
N VAL A 128 12.78 0.87 9.94
CA VAL A 128 12.38 2.03 10.73
C VAL A 128 11.53 1.64 11.94
N ASP A 129 12.00 2.00 13.14
CA ASP A 129 11.32 1.75 14.40
C ASP A 129 11.70 2.80 15.46
N PRO A 130 11.18 4.04 15.36
CA PRO A 130 11.37 5.04 16.41
C PRO A 130 10.79 4.55 17.74
N PRO A 131 11.20 5.15 18.87
CA PRO A 131 10.59 4.88 20.17
C PRO A 131 9.08 5.02 20.13
N LEU A 132 8.37 4.19 20.90
CA LEU A 132 6.93 4.29 21.03
C LEU A 132 6.51 5.66 21.55
N ARG A 133 5.32 6.09 21.13
CA ARG A 133 4.66 7.29 21.65
C ARG A 133 4.41 7.16 23.16
N PRO A 134 4.16 8.28 23.87
CA PRO A 134 3.84 8.25 25.30
C PRO A 134 2.60 7.41 25.66
N ASP A 135 1.68 7.20 24.72
CA ASP A 135 0.50 6.34 24.89
C ASP A 135 0.79 4.84 24.59
N GLY A 136 2.06 4.49 24.35
CA GLY A 136 2.52 3.12 24.09
C GLY A 136 2.22 2.61 22.68
N LYS A 137 1.78 3.48 21.76
CA LYS A 137 1.52 3.13 20.36
C LYS A 137 2.73 3.36 19.47
N LEU A 138 2.72 2.74 18.29
CA LEU A 138 3.72 2.96 17.24
C LEU A 138 3.73 4.43 16.83
N ASP A 139 4.92 5.02 16.69
CA ASP A 139 5.07 6.41 16.28
C ASP A 139 5.17 6.53 14.75
N VAL A 140 4.02 6.36 14.10
CA VAL A 140 3.91 6.42 12.63
C VAL A 140 4.21 7.83 12.13
N GLY A 141 3.68 8.86 12.79
CA GLY A 141 3.96 10.26 12.47
C GLY A 141 5.45 10.60 12.53
N ALA A 142 6.18 10.16 13.56
CA ALA A 142 7.63 10.39 13.62
C ALA A 142 8.42 9.60 12.56
N ALA A 143 7.92 8.42 12.16
CA ALA A 143 8.57 7.62 11.12
C ALA A 143 8.42 8.25 9.72
N VAL A 144 7.23 8.73 9.38
CA VAL A 144 6.96 9.39 8.10
C VAL A 144 7.54 10.80 8.07
N GLY A 145 7.34 11.57 9.14
CA GLY A 145 7.75 12.98 9.21
C GLY A 145 6.84 13.90 8.40
N LYS A 146 7.39 15.01 7.94
CA LYS A 146 6.72 16.02 7.11
C LYS A 146 7.20 15.93 5.68
N GLY A 147 6.42 16.46 4.75
CA GLY A 147 6.80 16.46 3.34
C GLY A 147 5.57 16.54 2.45
N VAL A 148 5.56 15.75 1.39
CA VAL A 148 4.51 15.77 0.37
C VAL A 148 3.88 14.39 0.24
N LEU A 149 2.55 14.37 0.22
CA LEU A 149 1.74 13.26 -0.21
C LEU A 149 1.37 13.47 -1.68
N ALA A 150 1.82 12.56 -2.53
CA ALA A 150 1.46 12.50 -3.93
C ALA A 150 0.49 11.34 -4.17
N VAL A 151 -0.61 11.62 -4.86
CA VAL A 151 -1.54 10.58 -5.31
C VAL A 151 -1.65 10.67 -6.82
N VAL A 152 -1.26 9.59 -7.48
CA VAL A 152 -1.25 9.44 -8.93
C VAL A 152 -2.39 8.50 -9.30
N ARG A 153 -3.20 8.92 -10.25
CA ARG A 153 -4.28 8.13 -10.86
C ARG A 153 -3.94 7.85 -12.29
N SER A 154 -3.87 6.57 -12.63
CA SER A 154 -3.68 6.12 -14.00
C SER A 154 -4.96 5.48 -14.49
N HIS A 155 -5.45 5.98 -15.61
CA HIS A 155 -6.65 5.47 -16.26
C HIS A 155 -6.24 4.85 -17.61
N PRO A 156 -6.65 3.62 -17.95
CA PRO A 156 -6.23 2.97 -19.20
C PRO A 156 -6.61 3.75 -20.48
N LEU A 157 -7.71 4.49 -20.44
CA LEU A 157 -8.18 5.31 -21.56
C LEU A 157 -7.55 6.71 -21.62
N GLN A 158 -6.76 7.12 -20.62
CA GLN A 158 -6.11 8.43 -20.61
C GLN A 158 -4.61 8.27 -20.87
N PRO A 159 -4.02 9.06 -21.79
CA PRO A 159 -2.61 8.94 -22.14
C PRO A 159 -1.68 9.34 -20.99
N GLN A 160 -2.11 10.27 -20.12
CA GLN A 160 -1.30 10.77 -19.01
C GLN A 160 -2.03 10.57 -17.68
N PRO A 161 -1.31 10.17 -16.62
CA PRO A 161 -1.91 10.03 -15.30
C PRO A 161 -2.16 11.38 -14.65
N TYR A 162 -3.25 11.48 -13.88
CA TYR A 162 -3.52 12.64 -13.05
C TYR A 162 -2.73 12.55 -11.74
N THR A 163 -2.04 13.63 -11.35
CA THR A 163 -1.28 13.69 -10.10
C THR A 163 -1.77 14.83 -9.23
N GLY A 164 -2.20 14.50 -8.01
CA GLY A 164 -2.49 15.49 -6.97
C GLY A 164 -1.40 15.49 -5.90
N LEU A 165 -1.02 16.67 -5.41
CA LEU A 165 0.02 16.86 -4.41
C LEU A 165 -0.53 17.68 -3.24
N VAL A 166 -0.38 17.19 -2.02
CA VAL A 166 -0.73 17.92 -0.79
C VAL A 166 0.40 17.80 0.24
N PRO A 167 0.57 18.77 1.15
CA PRO A 167 1.51 18.61 2.26
C PRO A 167 1.06 17.50 3.20
N ILE A 168 2.03 16.77 3.77
CA ILE A 168 1.78 15.83 4.88
C ILE A 168 1.45 16.66 6.13
N VAL A 169 0.28 16.42 6.71
CA VAL A 169 -0.28 17.18 7.83
C VAL A 169 0.22 16.61 9.16
N SER A 170 0.07 15.29 9.35
CA SER A 170 0.43 14.61 10.60
C SER A 170 1.40 13.46 10.42
N GLY A 171 1.45 12.84 9.24
CA GLY A 171 2.26 11.64 8.98
C GLY A 171 1.64 10.37 9.54
N GLU A 172 0.43 10.42 10.11
CA GLU A 172 -0.30 9.24 10.59
C GLU A 172 -1.03 8.50 9.46
N VAL A 173 -0.85 8.93 8.20
CA VAL A 173 -1.38 8.36 6.94
C VAL A 173 -2.88 8.57 6.76
N ALA A 174 -3.71 8.20 7.75
CA ALA A 174 -5.17 8.29 7.61
C ALA A 174 -5.65 9.74 7.46
N GLU A 175 -5.15 10.64 8.31
CA GLU A 175 -5.47 12.07 8.27
C GLU A 175 -4.95 12.73 6.99
N ASP A 176 -3.72 12.39 6.56
CA ASP A 176 -3.12 12.93 5.35
C ASP A 176 -3.92 12.55 4.09
N LEU A 177 -4.40 11.29 4.01
CA LEU A 177 -5.26 10.84 2.92
C LEU A 177 -6.65 11.49 2.96
N ALA A 178 -7.21 11.72 4.15
CA ALA A 178 -8.46 12.45 4.30
C ALA A 178 -8.32 13.90 3.83
N SER A 179 -7.24 14.58 4.23
CA SER A 179 -6.90 15.93 3.74
C SER A 179 -6.74 15.95 2.23
N TYR A 180 -6.06 14.96 1.64
CA TYR A 180 -5.95 14.84 0.19
C TYR A 180 -7.31 14.75 -0.52
N LEU A 181 -8.21 13.89 -0.01
CA LEU A 181 -9.55 13.70 -0.59
C LEU A 181 -10.39 14.99 -0.54
N VAL A 182 -10.24 15.77 0.53
CA VAL A 182 -10.92 17.05 0.69
C VAL A 182 -10.30 18.12 -0.22
N ASP A 183 -8.99 18.30 -0.17
CA ASP A 183 -8.31 19.43 -0.81
C ASP A 183 -8.13 19.24 -2.32
N SER A 184 -7.82 18.02 -2.77
CA SER A 184 -7.55 17.72 -4.18
C SER A 184 -8.75 17.12 -4.92
N GLU A 185 -9.54 16.27 -4.27
CA GLU A 185 -10.71 15.60 -4.88
C GLU A 185 -12.05 16.24 -4.54
N GLN A 186 -12.07 17.26 -3.67
CA GLN A 186 -13.29 17.96 -3.24
C GLN A 186 -14.37 16.99 -2.73
N THR A 187 -13.94 15.86 -2.16
CA THR A 187 -14.83 14.83 -1.63
C THR A 187 -14.71 14.83 -0.12
N ASN A 188 -15.77 15.28 0.55
CA ASN A 188 -15.80 15.30 2.01
C ASN A 188 -15.73 13.86 2.56
N SER A 189 -14.58 13.52 3.11
CA SER A 189 -14.22 12.15 3.46
C SER A 189 -13.58 12.06 4.84
N ALA A 190 -13.86 10.97 5.54
CA ALA A 190 -13.20 10.63 6.80
C ALA A 190 -12.61 9.23 6.69
N LEU A 191 -11.38 9.05 7.20
CA LEU A 191 -10.67 7.78 7.15
C LEU A 191 -10.18 7.38 8.54
N GLY A 192 -10.34 6.10 8.88
CA GLY A 192 -9.72 5.49 10.04
C GLY A 192 -8.90 4.29 9.61
N LEU A 193 -7.60 4.30 9.88
CA LEU A 193 -6.69 3.19 9.56
C LEU A 193 -6.02 2.67 10.82
N GLY A 194 -5.91 1.35 10.95
CA GLY A 194 -5.33 0.72 12.13
C GLY A 194 -4.55 -0.53 11.80
N VAL A 195 -3.36 -0.64 12.39
CA VAL A 195 -2.53 -1.85 12.37
C VAL A 195 -2.15 -2.16 13.82
N SER A 196 -2.39 -3.39 14.24
CA SER A 196 -2.04 -3.90 15.57
C SER A 196 -1.09 -5.08 15.42
N LEU A 197 -0.05 -5.09 16.25
CA LEU A 197 0.94 -6.15 16.31
C LEU A 197 0.78 -6.97 17.59
N ASP A 198 1.14 -8.25 17.53
CA ASP A 198 1.27 -9.12 18.70
C ASP A 198 2.60 -8.87 19.44
N ARG A 199 2.85 -9.64 20.51
CA ARG A 199 4.07 -9.50 21.32
C ARG A 199 5.33 -9.99 20.60
N GLU A 200 5.15 -10.77 19.54
CA GLU A 200 6.20 -11.26 18.65
C GLU A 200 6.40 -10.33 17.44
N CYS A 201 5.83 -9.12 17.49
CA CYS A 201 5.87 -8.10 16.44
C CYS A 201 5.23 -8.52 15.12
N ARG A 202 4.33 -9.51 15.12
CA ARG A 202 3.60 -9.93 13.92
C ARG A 202 2.26 -9.20 13.83
N VAL A 203 1.79 -8.95 12.61
CA VAL A 203 0.45 -8.37 12.40
C VAL A 203 -0.62 -9.27 13.05
N LYS A 204 -1.34 -8.70 14.01
CA LYS A 204 -2.46 -9.35 14.69
C LYS A 204 -3.80 -8.96 14.05
N SER A 205 -3.95 -7.68 13.73
CA SER A 205 -5.09 -7.16 12.96
C SER A 205 -4.66 -5.94 12.15
N ALA A 206 -5.18 -5.82 10.94
CA ALA A 206 -5.01 -4.62 10.12
C ALA A 206 -6.29 -4.33 9.36
N GLY A 207 -6.73 -3.08 9.37
CA GLY A 207 -7.94 -2.69 8.68
C GLY A 207 -8.19 -1.21 8.73
N GLY A 208 -9.28 -0.82 8.09
CA GLY A 208 -9.64 0.58 7.94
C GLY A 208 -11.08 0.79 7.53
N TRP A 209 -11.53 2.02 7.66
CA TRP A 209 -12.79 2.48 7.11
C TRP A 209 -12.60 3.81 6.40
N MET A 210 -13.41 4.04 5.37
CA MET A 210 -13.49 5.29 4.64
C MET A 210 -14.95 5.65 4.47
N ILE A 211 -15.30 6.87 4.85
CA ILE A 211 -16.64 7.44 4.68
C ILE A 211 -16.55 8.57 3.68
N GLN A 212 -17.50 8.63 2.76
CA GLN A 212 -17.65 9.71 1.80
C GLN A 212 -19.08 10.24 1.87
N VAL A 213 -19.22 11.54 2.07
CA VAL A 213 -20.51 12.22 2.06
C VAL A 213 -20.93 12.40 0.59
N LEU A 214 -22.11 11.90 0.24
CA LEU A 214 -22.67 12.03 -1.10
C LEU A 214 -23.42 13.37 -1.25
N PRO A 215 -23.62 13.85 -2.50
CA PRO A 215 -24.40 15.06 -2.74
C PRO A 215 -25.79 14.97 -2.10
N PHE A 216 -26.27 16.11 -1.60
CA PHE A 216 -27.59 16.24 -0.96
C PHE A 216 -27.73 15.53 0.39
N CYS A 217 -26.64 15.11 1.04
CA CYS A 217 -26.69 14.61 2.41
C CYS A 217 -27.31 15.63 3.37
N SER A 218 -28.31 15.20 4.12
CA SER A 218 -28.94 16.00 5.18
C SER A 218 -27.97 16.28 6.35
N GLU A 219 -28.17 17.42 7.03
CA GLU A 219 -27.42 17.77 8.24
C GLU A 219 -27.66 16.75 9.38
N GLU A 220 -28.85 16.16 9.45
CA GLU A 220 -29.19 15.13 10.44
C GLU A 220 -28.36 13.86 10.23
N THR A 221 -28.26 13.39 8.98
CA THR A 221 -27.43 12.23 8.64
C THR A 221 -25.96 12.50 8.93
N LEU A 222 -25.45 13.67 8.56
CA LEU A 222 -24.06 14.03 8.82
C LEU A 222 -23.76 14.06 10.33
N ALA A 223 -24.59 14.74 11.13
CA ALA A 223 -24.45 14.80 12.58
C ALA A 223 -24.53 13.40 13.23
N ARG A 224 -25.39 12.51 12.70
CA ARG A 224 -25.48 11.13 13.16
C ARG A 224 -24.19 10.35 12.88
N VAL A 225 -23.67 10.42 11.66
CA VAL A 225 -22.42 9.75 11.28
C VAL A 225 -21.26 10.25 12.15
N GLU A 226 -21.13 11.56 12.34
CA GLU A 226 -20.09 12.14 13.20
C GLU A 226 -20.17 11.63 14.64
N ALA A 227 -21.38 11.57 15.22
CA ALA A 227 -21.59 11.02 16.56
C ALA A 227 -21.20 9.53 16.64
N ASN A 228 -21.57 8.75 15.62
CA ASN A 228 -21.22 7.32 15.54
C ASN A 228 -19.70 7.13 15.44
N LEU A 229 -19.02 7.94 14.64
CA LEU A 229 -17.56 7.92 14.49
C LEU A 229 -16.83 8.28 15.79
N GLN A 230 -17.30 9.29 16.52
CA GLN A 230 -16.72 9.68 17.82
C GLN A 230 -16.85 8.58 18.87
N ALA A 231 -17.94 7.81 18.82
CA ALA A 231 -18.18 6.67 19.71
C ALA A 231 -17.45 5.39 19.25
N LEU A 232 -16.96 5.35 18.01
CA LEU A 232 -16.36 4.15 17.42
C LEU A 232 -14.96 3.89 18.03
N PRO A 233 -14.72 2.72 18.61
CA PRO A 233 -13.38 2.34 19.04
C PRO A 233 -12.40 2.28 17.86
N PRO A 234 -11.08 2.32 18.12
CA PRO A 234 -10.09 2.12 17.07
C PRO A 234 -10.36 0.81 16.30
N ILE A 235 -10.30 0.85 14.97
CA ILE A 235 -10.65 -0.30 14.13
C ILE A 235 -9.83 -1.55 14.46
N SER A 236 -8.55 -1.40 14.79
CA SER A 236 -7.71 -2.52 15.18
C SER A 236 -8.22 -3.22 16.45
N THR A 237 -8.85 -2.51 17.37
CA THR A 237 -9.54 -3.07 18.55
C THR A 237 -10.79 -3.85 18.13
N LEU A 238 -11.64 -3.27 17.28
CA LEU A 238 -12.85 -3.93 16.79
C LEU A 238 -12.54 -5.24 16.05
N LEU A 239 -11.51 -5.24 15.21
CA LEU A 239 -11.02 -6.43 14.52
C LEU A 239 -10.45 -7.45 15.52
N ASN A 240 -9.68 -7.00 16.52
CA ASN A 240 -9.15 -7.89 17.56
C ASN A 240 -10.25 -8.56 18.41
N GLU A 241 -11.39 -7.91 18.57
CA GLU A 241 -12.58 -8.43 19.26
C GLU A 241 -13.43 -9.36 18.38
N GLY A 242 -13.09 -9.50 17.09
CA GLY A 242 -13.79 -10.39 16.16
C GLY A 242 -14.91 -9.73 15.35
N SER A 243 -15.06 -8.40 15.42
CA SER A 243 -16.06 -7.69 14.60
C SER A 243 -15.75 -7.86 13.12
N SER A 244 -16.73 -8.26 12.32
CA SER A 244 -16.61 -8.34 10.86
C SER A 244 -16.67 -6.94 10.21
N ALA A 245 -16.31 -6.84 8.93
CA ALA A 245 -16.48 -5.60 8.17
C ALA A 245 -17.95 -5.13 8.18
N ALA A 246 -18.91 -6.06 8.09
CA ALA A 246 -20.34 -5.76 8.16
C ALA A 246 -20.76 -5.22 9.54
N ASP A 247 -20.23 -5.79 10.64
CA ASP A 247 -20.53 -5.30 12.00
C ASP A 247 -20.00 -3.88 12.21
N ILE A 248 -18.82 -3.58 11.66
CA ILE A 248 -18.23 -2.24 11.72
C ILE A 248 -19.05 -1.25 10.88
N THR A 249 -19.46 -1.64 9.67
CA THR A 249 -20.36 -0.83 8.82
C THR A 249 -21.68 -0.54 9.53
N ALA A 250 -22.28 -1.54 10.18
CA ALA A 250 -23.54 -1.37 10.91
C ALA A 250 -23.41 -0.40 12.10
N ARG A 251 -22.26 -0.38 12.78
CA ARG A 251 -21.96 0.60 13.85
C ARG A 251 -21.77 2.01 13.29
N ILE A 252 -21.08 2.15 12.17
CA ILE A 252 -20.90 3.45 11.50
C ILE A 252 -22.25 4.02 11.05
N LEU A 253 -23.12 3.18 10.51
CA LEU A 253 -24.45 3.54 10.00
C LEU A 253 -25.57 3.36 11.03
N GLU A 254 -25.25 3.28 12.32
CA GLU A 254 -26.25 3.11 13.37
C GLU A 254 -27.29 4.25 13.32
N GLY A 255 -28.57 3.89 13.15
CA GLY A 255 -29.68 4.82 13.01
C GLY A 255 -29.93 5.36 11.60
N LEU A 256 -29.12 4.99 10.60
CA LEU A 256 -29.25 5.43 9.20
C LEU A 256 -29.63 4.31 8.23
N GLY A 257 -29.58 3.06 8.70
CA GLY A 257 -29.82 1.87 7.87
C GLY A 257 -28.68 1.59 6.90
N VAL A 258 -28.65 0.37 6.38
CA VAL A 258 -27.68 -0.07 5.36
C VAL A 258 -28.45 -0.51 4.13
N ALA A 259 -28.09 0.04 2.97
CA ALA A 259 -28.68 -0.35 1.70
C ALA A 259 -28.39 -1.84 1.38
N PRO A 260 -29.29 -2.53 0.69
CA PRO A 260 -29.19 -3.98 0.47
C PRO A 260 -28.09 -4.40 -0.52
N ASP A 261 -27.58 -3.47 -1.31
CA ASP A 261 -26.64 -3.64 -2.42
C ASP A 261 -25.18 -3.43 -2.00
N ALA A 262 -24.75 -4.07 -0.92
CA ALA A 262 -23.35 -4.03 -0.51
C ALA A 262 -22.46 -4.77 -1.53
N GLU A 263 -21.36 -4.13 -1.91
CA GLU A 263 -20.35 -4.70 -2.80
C GLU A 263 -19.17 -5.22 -1.97
N SER A 264 -18.59 -6.35 -2.35
CA SER A 264 -17.42 -6.90 -1.65
C SER A 264 -16.31 -7.32 -2.61
N ILE A 265 -15.07 -7.01 -2.25
CA ILE A 265 -13.85 -7.46 -2.92
C ILE A 265 -13.01 -8.24 -1.93
N VAL A 266 -12.28 -9.26 -2.41
CA VAL A 266 -11.27 -9.98 -1.64
C VAL A 266 -9.90 -9.38 -1.99
N PRO A 267 -9.28 -8.58 -1.11
CA PRO A 267 -7.99 -7.97 -1.38
C PRO A 267 -6.87 -9.01 -1.42
N THR A 268 -5.85 -8.74 -2.23
CA THR A 268 -4.67 -9.60 -2.35
C THR A 268 -3.39 -8.75 -2.34
N TYR A 269 -2.40 -9.15 -1.52
CA TYR A 269 -1.09 -8.51 -1.54
C TYR A 269 -0.14 -9.26 -2.46
N GLY A 270 -0.05 -8.76 -3.70
CA GLY A 270 0.88 -9.24 -4.72
C GLY A 270 0.96 -10.77 -4.92
N PRO A 271 1.89 -11.22 -5.78
CA PRO A 271 2.51 -10.43 -6.84
C PRO A 271 1.45 -9.92 -7.85
N CYS A 272 1.85 -9.00 -8.75
CA CYS A 272 1.05 -8.80 -9.96
C CYS A 272 0.96 -10.13 -10.73
N ASP A 273 0.13 -10.16 -11.78
CA ASP A 273 0.10 -11.27 -12.73
C ASP A 273 1.53 -11.78 -13.05
N GLU A 274 1.76 -13.08 -12.76
CA GLU A 274 3.10 -13.67 -12.74
C GLU A 274 3.74 -13.62 -14.13
N GLU A 275 2.95 -13.84 -15.18
CA GLU A 275 3.40 -13.77 -16.56
C GLU A 275 3.85 -12.36 -16.92
N THR A 276 3.07 -11.34 -16.53
CA THR A 276 3.41 -9.94 -16.76
C THR A 276 4.70 -9.53 -16.05
N ILE A 277 4.90 -9.92 -14.79
CA ILE A 277 6.13 -9.60 -14.05
C ILE A 277 7.32 -10.34 -14.64
N LYS A 278 7.21 -11.64 -14.91
CA LYS A 278 8.31 -12.42 -15.49
C LYS A 278 8.72 -11.86 -16.84
N GLY A 279 7.77 -11.47 -17.69
CA GLY A 279 8.07 -10.81 -18.96
C GLY A 279 8.87 -9.51 -18.80
N ARG A 280 8.48 -8.66 -17.84
CA ARG A 280 9.22 -7.42 -17.52
C ARG A 280 10.62 -7.70 -16.96
N MET A 281 10.75 -8.67 -16.06
CA MET A 281 12.04 -9.07 -15.48
C MET A 281 12.98 -9.68 -16.52
N LEU A 282 12.46 -10.55 -17.40
CA LEU A 282 13.21 -11.13 -18.51
C LEU A 282 13.72 -10.04 -19.45
N ARG A 283 12.93 -9.00 -19.72
CA ARG A 283 13.35 -7.86 -20.54
C ARG A 283 14.53 -7.09 -19.90
N VAL A 284 14.47 -6.86 -18.58
CA VAL A 284 15.60 -6.24 -17.85
C VAL A 284 16.84 -7.14 -17.89
N LEU A 285 16.69 -8.45 -17.63
CA LEU A 285 17.79 -9.41 -17.73
C LEU A 285 18.37 -9.50 -19.14
N ALA A 286 17.54 -9.41 -20.18
CA ALA A 286 17.98 -9.41 -21.56
C ALA A 286 18.80 -8.16 -21.91
N SER A 287 18.52 -7.01 -21.28
CA SER A 287 19.27 -5.77 -21.50
C SER A 287 20.73 -5.81 -20.99
N LEU A 288 21.05 -6.72 -20.07
CA LEU A 288 22.43 -6.99 -19.61
C LEU A 288 23.25 -7.78 -20.66
N GLY A 289 22.57 -8.53 -21.53
CA GLY A 289 23.21 -9.40 -22.52
C GLY A 289 23.68 -10.74 -21.96
N LYS A 290 23.97 -11.67 -22.87
CA LYS A 290 24.27 -13.07 -22.53
C LYS A 290 25.54 -13.24 -21.69
N GLU A 291 26.54 -12.41 -21.92
CA GLU A 291 27.83 -12.49 -21.23
C GLU A 291 27.70 -12.13 -19.75
N GLU A 292 27.04 -11.00 -19.43
CA GLU A 292 26.80 -10.59 -18.04
C GLU A 292 25.92 -11.59 -17.29
N VAL A 293 24.88 -12.11 -17.94
CA VAL A 293 24.00 -13.14 -17.36
C VAL A 293 24.78 -14.42 -17.05
N ALA A 294 25.64 -14.88 -17.97
CA ALA A 294 26.50 -16.04 -17.74
C ALA A 294 27.50 -15.80 -16.60
N ASP A 295 28.05 -14.59 -16.50
CA ASP A 295 28.99 -14.20 -15.46
C ASP A 295 28.35 -14.15 -14.07
N ILE A 296 27.11 -13.65 -13.96
CA ILE A 296 26.32 -13.67 -12.72
C ILE A 296 26.11 -15.12 -12.27
N ILE A 297 25.66 -16.00 -13.17
CA ILE A 297 25.41 -17.41 -12.84
C ILE A 297 26.70 -18.13 -12.45
N ARG A 298 27.82 -17.84 -13.12
CA ARG A 298 29.13 -18.41 -12.78
C ARG A 298 29.61 -17.97 -11.39
N THR A 299 29.37 -16.72 -11.02
CA THR A 299 29.88 -16.11 -9.79
C THR A 299 28.97 -16.40 -8.59
N GLU A 300 27.66 -16.29 -8.77
CA GLU A 300 26.66 -16.41 -7.69
C GLU A 300 25.92 -17.75 -7.69
N GLY A 301 26.03 -18.54 -8.74
CA GLY A 301 25.41 -19.86 -8.87
C GLY A 301 23.91 -19.85 -9.19
N LYS A 302 23.29 -18.66 -9.25
CA LYS A 302 21.87 -18.46 -9.54
C LYS A 302 21.65 -17.08 -10.16
N LEU A 303 20.55 -16.92 -10.88
CA LEU A 303 20.07 -15.64 -11.38
C LEU A 303 18.75 -15.32 -10.69
N GLU A 304 18.76 -14.33 -9.79
CA GLU A 304 17.59 -13.95 -9.03
C GLU A 304 17.24 -12.48 -9.21
N VAL A 305 15.96 -12.20 -9.40
CA VAL A 305 15.42 -10.83 -9.49
C VAL A 305 14.36 -10.67 -8.42
N THR A 306 14.49 -9.63 -7.61
CA THR A 306 13.50 -9.30 -6.57
C THR A 306 12.70 -8.10 -7.00
N CYS A 307 11.37 -8.19 -6.92
CA CYS A 307 10.50 -7.06 -7.20
C CYS A 307 10.55 -6.05 -6.04
N ASP A 308 10.89 -4.79 -6.34
CA ASP A 308 10.92 -3.71 -5.35
C ASP A 308 9.57 -3.46 -4.66
N LEU A 309 8.44 -3.73 -5.33
CA LEU A 309 7.09 -3.39 -4.85
C LEU A 309 6.43 -4.45 -3.98
N CYS A 310 6.77 -5.72 -4.17
CA CYS A 310 6.15 -6.81 -3.39
C CYS A 310 7.18 -7.72 -2.71
N ALA A 311 8.48 -7.42 -2.88
CA ALA A 311 9.61 -8.19 -2.38
C ALA A 311 9.56 -9.68 -2.74
N GLN A 312 8.87 -10.03 -3.84
CA GLN A 312 8.87 -11.38 -4.38
C GLN A 312 10.14 -11.60 -5.19
N THR A 313 10.88 -12.64 -4.86
CA THR A 313 12.07 -13.08 -5.59
C THR A 313 11.69 -14.15 -6.61
N TYR A 314 12.18 -13.98 -7.83
CA TYR A 314 12.04 -14.91 -8.94
C TYR A 314 13.42 -15.43 -9.34
N LEU A 315 13.48 -16.73 -9.61
CA LEU A 315 14.67 -17.39 -10.13
C LEU A 315 14.50 -17.65 -11.61
N PHE A 316 15.54 -17.35 -12.39
CA PHE A 316 15.55 -17.53 -13.83
C PHE A 316 16.65 -18.50 -14.22
N ALA A 317 16.35 -19.35 -15.21
CA ALA A 317 17.37 -20.20 -15.82
C ALA A 317 18.07 -19.42 -16.94
N GLN A 318 19.38 -19.65 -17.12
CA GLN A 318 20.13 -19.02 -18.22
C GLN A 318 19.45 -19.22 -19.57
N GLN A 319 19.00 -20.45 -19.83
CA GLN A 319 18.33 -20.82 -21.07
C GLN A 319 17.05 -20.01 -21.34
N GLU A 320 16.34 -19.59 -20.29
CA GLU A 320 15.12 -18.80 -20.41
C GLU A 320 15.45 -17.38 -20.91
N VAL A 321 16.51 -16.78 -20.36
CA VAL A 321 17.01 -15.47 -20.78
C VAL A 321 17.62 -15.52 -22.17
N ASP A 322 18.45 -16.53 -22.46
CA ASP A 322 19.06 -16.73 -23.78
C ASP A 322 17.99 -16.90 -24.86
N SER A 323 16.95 -17.69 -24.59
CA SER A 323 15.82 -17.89 -25.51
C SER A 323 15.03 -16.59 -25.72
N TYR A 324 14.89 -15.76 -24.69
CA TYR A 324 14.24 -14.46 -24.80
C TYR A 324 15.06 -13.53 -25.71
N ILE A 325 16.39 -13.46 -25.51
CA ILE A 325 17.30 -12.67 -26.36
C ILE A 325 17.27 -13.16 -27.82
N ASP A 326 17.34 -14.48 -28.04
CA ASP A 326 17.34 -15.08 -29.38
C ASP A 326 16.01 -14.91 -30.12
N SER A 327 14.91 -14.73 -29.39
CA SER A 327 13.59 -14.49 -29.98
C SER A 327 13.44 -13.12 -30.65
N GLY A 328 14.46 -12.25 -30.58
CA GLY A 328 14.47 -10.97 -31.28
C GLY A 328 13.36 -10.01 -30.85
N ARG A 329 12.79 -10.20 -29.66
CA ARG A 329 11.90 -9.20 -29.05
C ARG A 329 12.78 -8.02 -28.62
N ASP A 330 12.85 -7.03 -29.50
CA ASP A 330 13.75 -5.88 -29.43
C ASP A 330 13.91 -5.33 -28.00
N THR A 331 15.16 -5.26 -27.55
CA THR A 331 15.55 -4.76 -26.23
C THR A 331 15.60 -3.24 -26.16
N ALA A 332 15.35 -2.53 -27.27
CA ALA A 332 15.58 -1.09 -27.40
C ALA A 332 14.33 -0.25 -27.71
N SER A 333 13.33 -0.75 -28.45
CA SER A 333 12.17 0.06 -28.89
C SER A 333 11.07 0.26 -27.84
N ASP A 334 11.09 -0.50 -26.75
CA ASP A 334 10.01 -0.47 -25.75
C ASP A 334 10.41 0.24 -24.43
N PHE A 335 11.58 0.89 -24.38
CA PHE A 335 12.09 1.52 -23.16
C PHE A 335 11.57 2.96 -23.00
N PHE A 336 11.15 3.59 -24.09
CA PHE A 336 10.38 4.84 -24.15
C PHE A 336 9.41 4.68 -25.34
N PRO A 337 8.08 4.91 -25.20
CA PRO A 337 7.32 5.24 -26.39
C PRO A 337 7.98 6.51 -26.95
N GLU A 338 8.48 6.44 -28.18
CA GLU A 338 8.84 7.65 -28.92
C GLU A 338 7.58 8.51 -28.94
N ASP A 339 7.65 9.68 -28.30
CA ASP A 339 6.71 10.76 -28.56
C ASP A 339 6.82 11.05 -30.05
N ASP A 340 5.85 10.57 -30.84
CA ASP A 340 5.58 11.07 -32.19
C ASP A 340 5.11 12.52 -32.07
N CYS A 341 6.04 13.41 -31.72
CA CYS A 341 5.96 14.81 -32.08
C CYS A 341 6.20 14.87 -33.58
N ASN A 342 5.13 14.66 -34.36
CA ASN A 342 5.11 15.05 -35.77
C ASN A 342 5.35 16.56 -35.86
N ASP A 343 6.61 16.94 -36.08
CA ASP A 343 6.99 18.21 -36.70
C ASP A 343 6.62 18.13 -38.19
N ASP A 344 5.33 18.27 -38.49
CA ASP A 344 4.81 18.52 -39.83
C ASP A 344 3.90 19.75 -39.78
N ASP A 345 4.51 20.94 -39.67
CA ASP A 345 3.91 22.20 -40.09
C ASP A 345 4.99 23.01 -40.84
N GLU A 346 5.29 22.57 -42.07
CA GLU A 346 5.83 23.47 -43.10
C GLU A 346 4.71 24.45 -43.51
N GLU A 347 4.51 25.53 -42.74
CA GLU A 347 3.70 26.67 -43.19
C GLU A 347 4.59 27.72 -43.88
N GLU A 348 4.31 27.89 -45.18
CA GLU A 348 4.88 28.88 -46.09
C GLU A 348 4.82 30.31 -45.52
N VAL A 349 5.99 30.92 -45.32
CA VAL A 349 6.08 32.37 -45.06
C VAL A 349 6.03 33.10 -46.40
N ALA A 350 4.84 33.58 -46.77
CA ALA A 350 4.65 34.56 -47.83
C ALA A 350 4.86 35.99 -47.29
N GLU A 351 5.85 36.69 -47.84
CA GLU A 351 6.09 38.13 -47.66
C GLU A 351 4.90 38.99 -48.17
N GLY A 352 4.55 40.08 -47.48
CA GLY A 352 3.74 41.12 -48.14
C GLY A 352 2.96 42.16 -47.30
N GLN A 353 3.70 43.10 -46.69
CA GLN A 353 3.36 44.55 -46.53
C GLN A 353 2.21 45.06 -45.62
N PRO A 354 2.32 46.33 -45.11
CA PRO A 354 1.63 46.80 -43.91
C PRO A 354 0.42 47.71 -44.21
N ALA A 355 -0.55 47.76 -43.28
CA ALA A 355 -1.64 48.73 -43.30
C ALA A 355 -1.78 49.47 -41.96
N GLU A 356 -1.66 50.79 -42.12
CA GLU A 356 -1.96 51.96 -41.28
C GLU A 356 -2.69 51.80 -39.94
N ALA A 357 -2.14 52.55 -38.97
CA ALA A 357 -2.81 53.00 -37.77
C ALA A 357 -3.91 54.04 -38.10
N ALA A 358 -5.10 53.83 -37.54
CA ALA A 358 -6.12 54.87 -37.39
C ALA A 358 -6.65 54.85 -35.95
N ALA A 359 -6.58 56.02 -35.33
CA ALA A 359 -7.09 56.36 -34.02
C ALA A 359 -8.63 56.48 -33.98
N VAL A 360 -9.14 56.87 -32.79
CA VAL A 360 -10.50 57.39 -32.42
C VAL A 360 -11.21 56.38 -31.49
N ALA A 361 -11.13 56.51 -30.17
CA ALA A 361 -11.87 57.44 -29.29
C ALA A 361 -13.39 57.19 -29.26
N GLU A 362 -13.87 56.51 -28.22
CA GLU A 362 -14.81 57.03 -27.21
C GLU A 362 -14.80 56.14 -25.96
#